data_AF-A0A8T9BW55-F1
#
_entry.id   AF-A0A8T9BW55-F1
#
_cell.length_a   1.000
_cell.length_b   1.000
_cell.length_c   1.000
_cell.angle_alpha   90.00
_cell.angle_beta   90.00
_cell.angle_gamma   90.00
#
_symmetry.space_group_name_H-M   'P 1'
#
loop_
_entity.id
_entity.type
_entity.pdbx_description
1 polymer ?
#
loop_
_entity_poly.entity_id
_entity_poly.type
_entity_poly.pdbx_seq_one_letter_code
_entity_poly.pdbx_strand_id
1 'polypeptide(L)'
;MADSKPAAENGTSAPNPEAKPAAKPLPKPNPMWKYMGFGENFRPRVPSRNWCIFLAITGSFTAAVVYDKRETRRVQRKWCRLVEHVGKEPLDPMIMPRKLSVFLKGPPSDGLRAAQNHFKEYVKPVLVASGLDWEFVQGRKEGDIRAELAEKIRKSRMAPEERGEDVVGGIRQNSGITEYQGVQGDIVIGRHTWKEYVRGLHEGWLGPLTEPPKPVVETPQNESTPPIEAPT
;
A
#
# COMPACT_ATOMS: atom_id res chain seq x y z
N MET A 1 53.93 -22.51 -32.89
CA MET A 1 54.18 -22.67 -34.34
C MET A 1 52.97 -23.39 -34.89
N ALA A 2 52.03 -22.60 -35.41
CA ALA A 2 51.78 -22.50 -36.86
C ALA A 2 51.02 -23.74 -37.34
N ASP A 3 49.70 -23.66 -37.37
CA ASP A 3 48.90 -23.27 -38.56
C ASP A 3 48.49 -24.51 -39.35
N SER A 4 47.17 -24.72 -39.46
CA SER A 4 46.49 -25.04 -40.72
C SER A 4 45.05 -25.44 -40.44
N LYS A 5 44.17 -24.44 -40.48
CA LYS A 5 42.74 -24.62 -40.74
C LYS A 5 42.53 -24.37 -42.24
N PRO A 6 42.15 -25.37 -43.04
CA PRO A 6 41.47 -25.08 -44.29
C PRO A 6 39.96 -24.96 -44.03
N ALA A 7 39.41 -23.87 -44.54
CA ALA A 7 38.00 -23.57 -44.55
C ALA A 7 37.24 -24.62 -45.37
N ALA A 8 36.21 -25.21 -44.78
CA ALA A 8 35.19 -25.91 -45.54
C ALA A 8 34.32 -24.85 -46.24
N GLU A 9 34.32 -24.91 -47.56
CA GLU A 9 33.47 -24.13 -48.45
C GLU A 9 31.99 -24.36 -48.10
N ASN A 10 31.30 -23.28 -47.73
CA ASN A 10 29.85 -23.27 -47.70
C ASN A 10 29.33 -23.29 -49.14
N GLY A 11 29.11 -24.50 -49.65
CA GLY A 11 28.33 -24.74 -50.85
C GLY A 11 26.93 -24.14 -50.66
N THR A 12 26.72 -22.97 -51.25
CA THR A 12 25.42 -22.32 -51.31
C THR A 12 24.61 -23.05 -52.38
N SER A 13 23.89 -24.10 -52.00
CA SER A 13 22.84 -24.67 -52.84
C SER A 13 21.62 -23.76 -52.78
N ALA A 14 21.43 -22.99 -53.84
CA ALA A 14 20.22 -22.22 -54.06
C ALA A 14 18.98 -23.15 -54.03
N PRO A 15 17.91 -22.79 -53.31
CA PRO A 15 16.66 -23.54 -53.40
C PRO A 15 16.03 -23.29 -54.76
N ASN A 16 15.76 -24.39 -55.46
CA ASN A 16 15.00 -24.47 -56.69
C ASN A 16 13.67 -23.68 -56.55
N PRO A 17 13.27 -22.82 -57.51
CA PRO A 17 12.02 -22.10 -57.42
C PRO A 17 10.86 -23.05 -57.72
N GLU A 18 10.38 -23.76 -56.70
CA GLU A 18 9.09 -24.43 -56.78
C GLU A 18 8.01 -23.36 -56.97
N ALA A 19 7.34 -23.46 -58.11
CA ALA A 19 6.26 -22.61 -58.52
C ALA A 19 5.21 -22.47 -57.40
N LYS A 20 5.02 -21.23 -56.92
CA LYS A 20 3.91 -20.88 -56.04
C LYS A 20 2.61 -21.30 -56.73
N PRO A 21 1.75 -22.15 -56.13
CA PRO A 21 0.45 -22.43 -56.71
C PRO A 21 -0.34 -21.12 -56.79
N ALA A 22 -0.92 -20.85 -57.96
CA ALA A 22 -1.74 -19.68 -58.22
C ALA A 22 -2.82 -19.53 -57.15
N ALA A 23 -2.90 -18.35 -56.54
CA ALA A 23 -3.85 -18.04 -55.48
C ALA A 23 -5.28 -18.21 -56.01
N LYS A 24 -6.05 -19.10 -55.41
CA LYS A 24 -7.49 -19.26 -55.69
C LYS A 24 -8.21 -17.91 -55.46
N PRO A 25 -9.14 -17.50 -56.34
CA PRO A 25 -9.88 -16.26 -56.16
C PRO A 25 -10.65 -16.29 -54.84
N LEU A 26 -10.53 -15.22 -54.06
CA LEU A 26 -11.17 -15.11 -52.75
C LEU A 26 -12.71 -15.16 -52.90
N PRO A 27 -13.43 -15.88 -52.02
CA PRO A 27 -14.88 -15.97 -52.07
C PRO A 27 -15.54 -14.59 -51.90
N LYS A 28 -16.72 -14.42 -52.51
CA LYS A 28 -17.50 -13.18 -52.43
C LYS A 28 -17.82 -12.86 -50.95
N PRO A 29 -17.62 -11.61 -50.48
CA PRO A 29 -17.90 -11.24 -49.10
C PRO A 29 -19.40 -11.37 -48.79
N ASN A 30 -19.73 -11.79 -47.56
CA ASN A 30 -21.12 -11.96 -47.14
C ASN A 30 -21.88 -10.61 -47.23
N PRO A 31 -23.09 -10.57 -47.82
CA PRO A 31 -23.83 -9.32 -48.05
C PRO A 31 -24.29 -8.64 -46.75
N MET A 32 -24.31 -9.36 -45.63
CA MET A 32 -24.64 -8.81 -44.31
C MET A 32 -23.74 -7.63 -43.91
N TRP A 33 -22.48 -7.62 -44.32
CA TRP A 33 -21.54 -6.54 -43.98
C TRP A 33 -21.87 -5.22 -44.69
N LYS A 34 -22.49 -5.29 -45.88
CA LYS A 34 -23.02 -4.13 -46.60
C LYS A 34 -24.21 -3.52 -45.86
N TYR A 35 -25.14 -4.35 -45.39
CA TYR A 35 -26.32 -3.89 -44.64
C TYR A 35 -25.98 -3.33 -43.26
N MET A 36 -24.85 -3.75 -42.66
CA MET A 36 -24.34 -3.21 -41.40
C MET A 36 -23.49 -1.94 -41.56
N GLY A 37 -23.32 -1.41 -42.78
CA GLY A 37 -22.62 -0.15 -43.03
C GLY A 37 -21.08 -0.23 -43.06
N PHE A 38 -20.50 -1.43 -43.00
CA PHE A 38 -19.04 -1.62 -43.02
C PHE A 38 -18.43 -1.59 -44.43
N GLY A 39 -19.26 -1.46 -45.47
CA GLY A 39 -18.84 -1.37 -46.87
C GLY A 39 -18.66 -2.73 -47.56
N GLU A 40 -18.59 -2.70 -48.89
CA GLU A 40 -18.56 -3.92 -49.73
C GLU A 40 -17.23 -4.68 -49.67
N ASN A 41 -16.17 -4.02 -49.22
CA ASN A 41 -14.81 -4.55 -49.15
C ASN A 41 -14.38 -5.00 -47.74
N PHE A 42 -15.27 -4.91 -46.74
CA PHE A 42 -14.93 -5.31 -45.38
C PHE A 42 -14.87 -6.83 -45.25
N ARG A 43 -13.67 -7.32 -44.91
CA ARG A 43 -13.37 -8.74 -44.75
C ARG A 43 -12.78 -8.96 -43.37
N PRO A 44 -13.62 -9.20 -42.33
CA PRO A 44 -13.12 -9.50 -41.00
C PRO A 44 -12.37 -10.83 -41.06
N ARG A 45 -11.05 -10.77 -41.07
CA ARG A 45 -10.22 -11.95 -40.95
C ARG A 45 -10.20 -12.31 -39.47
N VAL A 46 -10.77 -13.47 -39.13
CA VAL A 46 -10.62 -13.97 -37.77
C VAL A 46 -9.14 -14.08 -37.46
N PRO A 47 -8.73 -13.66 -36.26
CA PRO A 47 -7.35 -13.82 -35.88
C PRO A 47 -6.93 -15.28 -35.94
N SER A 48 -5.63 -15.51 -36.18
CA SER A 48 -5.10 -16.88 -36.24
C SER A 48 -5.28 -17.59 -34.90
N ARG A 49 -5.25 -18.93 -34.89
CA ARG A 49 -5.41 -19.75 -33.68
C ARG A 49 -4.54 -19.26 -32.51
N ASN A 50 -3.26 -18.99 -32.76
CA ASN A 50 -2.33 -18.54 -31.72
C ASN A 50 -2.69 -17.15 -31.20
N TRP A 51 -3.21 -16.27 -32.06
CA TRP A 51 -3.64 -14.93 -31.69
C TRP A 51 -4.95 -14.96 -30.90
N CYS A 52 -5.89 -15.85 -31.25
CA CYS A 52 -7.09 -16.10 -30.44
C CYS A 52 -6.73 -16.62 -29.04
N ILE A 53 -5.80 -17.58 -28.95
CA ILE A 53 -5.33 -18.11 -27.66
C ILE A 53 -4.69 -17.00 -26.84
N PHE A 54 -3.83 -16.20 -27.45
CA PHE A 54 -3.18 -15.06 -26.79
C PHE A 54 -4.21 -14.05 -26.26
N LEU A 55 -5.18 -13.63 -27.09
CA LEU A 55 -6.23 -12.70 -26.68
C LEU A 55 -7.15 -13.28 -25.61
N ALA A 56 -7.46 -14.58 -25.67
CA ALA A 56 -8.30 -15.22 -24.67
C ALA A 56 -7.60 -15.23 -23.30
N ILE A 57 -6.31 -15.57 -23.24
CA ILE A 57 -5.55 -15.62 -21.98
C ILE A 57 -5.32 -14.21 -21.43
N THR A 58 -4.85 -13.28 -22.27
CA THR A 58 -4.62 -11.89 -21.84
C THR A 58 -5.92 -11.16 -21.50
N GLY A 59 -6.98 -11.39 -22.28
CA GLY A 59 -8.32 -10.84 -22.04
C GLY A 59 -8.95 -11.37 -20.76
N SER A 60 -8.85 -12.67 -20.49
CA SER A 60 -9.36 -13.25 -19.23
C SER A 60 -8.60 -12.75 -18.01
N PHE A 61 -7.26 -12.69 -18.07
CA PHE A 61 -6.45 -12.16 -16.97
C PHE A 61 -6.73 -10.68 -16.69
N THR A 62 -6.78 -9.85 -17.74
CA THR A 62 -7.09 -8.42 -17.60
C THR A 62 -8.51 -8.19 -17.09
N ALA A 63 -9.49 -8.96 -17.57
CA ALA A 63 -10.86 -8.92 -17.07
C ALA A 63 -10.93 -9.26 -15.57
N ALA A 64 -10.21 -10.28 -15.11
CA ALA A 64 -10.16 -10.65 -13.69
C ALA A 64 -9.61 -9.49 -12.82
N VAL A 65 -8.47 -8.89 -13.22
CA VAL A 65 -7.86 -7.77 -12.47
C VAL A 65 -8.78 -6.54 -12.44
N VAL A 66 -9.45 -6.23 -13.57
CA VAL A 66 -10.38 -5.10 -13.64
C VAL A 66 -11.63 -5.37 -12.80
N TYR A 67 -12.12 -6.61 -12.80
CA TYR A 67 -13.26 -7.02 -11.99
C TYR A 67 -12.96 -6.84 -10.49
N ASP A 68 -11.81 -7.33 -10.03
CA ASP A 68 -11.39 -7.18 -8.62
C ASP A 68 -11.32 -5.70 -8.22
N LYS A 69 -10.67 -4.85 -9.04
CA LYS A 69 -10.59 -3.40 -8.78
C LYS A 69 -11.95 -2.71 -8.80
N ARG A 70 -12.91 -3.22 -9.58
CA ARG A 70 -14.27 -2.68 -9.62
C ARG A 70 -15.03 -3.04 -8.35
N GLU A 71 -14.90 -4.28 -7.88
CA GLU A 71 -15.53 -4.75 -6.65
C GLU A 71 -14.92 -4.09 -5.41
N THR A 72 -13.60 -3.92 -5.33
CA THR A 72 -12.97 -3.16 -4.22
C THR A 72 -13.52 -1.73 -4.16
N ARG A 73 -13.61 -1.03 -5.29
CA ARG A 73 -14.22 0.32 -5.37
C ARG A 73 -15.71 0.34 -5.04
N ARG A 74 -16.45 -0.74 -5.34
CA ARG A 74 -17.87 -0.87 -5.00
C ARG A 74 -18.04 -0.99 -3.48
N VAL A 75 -17.24 -1.84 -2.85
CA VAL A 75 -17.24 -2.03 -1.39
C VAL A 75 -16.78 -0.76 -0.68
N GLN A 76 -15.71 -0.12 -1.14
CA GLN A 76 -15.25 1.18 -0.61
C GLN A 76 -16.37 2.22 -0.62
N ARG A 77 -17.07 2.38 -1.76
CA ARG A 77 -18.19 3.33 -1.88
C ARG A 77 -19.33 3.01 -0.90
N LYS A 78 -19.63 1.73 -0.68
CA LYS A 78 -20.63 1.31 0.31
C LYS A 78 -20.26 1.81 1.70
N TRP A 79 -19.03 1.56 2.15
CA TRP A 79 -18.57 1.98 3.48
C TRP A 79 -18.45 3.50 3.60
N CYS A 80 -17.93 4.19 2.59
CA CYS A 80 -17.85 5.64 2.58
C CYS A 80 -19.24 6.27 2.75
N ARG A 81 -20.24 5.76 2.00
CA ARG A 81 -21.62 6.25 2.10
C ARG A 81 -22.26 6.01 3.47
N LEU A 82 -21.89 4.93 4.15
CA LEU A 82 -22.39 4.65 5.50
C LEU A 82 -21.88 5.67 6.52
N VAL A 83 -20.63 6.11 6.41
CA VAL A 83 -20.01 7.04 7.37
C VAL A 83 -20.11 8.51 6.93
N GLU A 84 -20.58 8.78 5.71
CA GLU A 84 -20.69 10.12 5.13
C GLU A 84 -21.51 11.11 5.99
N HIS A 85 -22.50 10.62 6.74
CA HIS A 85 -23.30 11.47 7.61
C HIS A 85 -22.46 12.11 8.73
N VAL A 86 -21.50 11.38 9.27
CA VAL A 86 -20.62 11.82 10.37
C VAL A 86 -19.81 13.05 9.98
N GLY A 87 -19.35 13.10 8.72
CA GLY A 87 -18.56 14.22 8.21
C GLY A 87 -19.37 15.47 7.86
N LYS A 88 -20.70 15.37 7.81
CA LYS A 88 -21.60 16.50 7.51
C LYS A 88 -22.14 17.19 8.77
N GLU A 89 -21.89 16.62 9.94
CA GLU A 89 -22.30 17.22 11.20
C GLU A 89 -21.50 18.50 11.44
N PRO A 90 -22.17 19.65 11.67
CA PRO A 90 -21.46 20.88 11.98
C PRO A 90 -20.76 20.76 13.33
N LEU A 91 -19.54 21.28 13.41
CA LEU A 91 -18.76 21.38 14.64
C LEU A 91 -18.68 22.86 15.06
N ASP A 92 -18.73 23.12 16.35
CA ASP A 92 -18.53 24.45 16.90
C ASP A 92 -17.09 24.92 16.62
N PRO A 93 -16.87 26.17 16.15
CA PRO A 93 -15.53 26.70 15.86
C PRO A 93 -14.56 26.65 17.03
N MET A 94 -15.05 26.59 18.27
CA MET A 94 -14.22 26.53 19.48
C MET A 94 -13.82 25.11 19.88
N ILE A 95 -14.31 24.09 19.16
CA ILE A 95 -14.05 22.68 19.44
C ILE A 95 -13.05 22.13 18.42
N MET A 96 -12.07 21.38 18.90
CA MET A 96 -11.11 20.69 18.03
C MET A 96 -11.79 19.61 17.17
N PRO A 97 -11.40 19.42 15.90
CA PRO A 97 -11.88 18.30 15.10
C PRO A 97 -11.63 16.94 15.76
N ARG A 98 -12.50 15.99 15.43
CA ARG A 98 -12.46 14.62 15.94
C ARG A 98 -11.19 13.93 15.43
N LYS A 99 -10.33 13.48 16.34
CA LYS A 99 -9.06 12.81 16.04
C LYS A 99 -9.09 11.35 16.47
N LEU A 100 -8.69 10.43 15.59
CA LEU A 100 -8.51 9.01 15.91
C LEU A 100 -7.02 8.65 15.97
N SER A 101 -6.69 7.62 16.74
CA SER A 101 -5.33 7.07 16.74
C SER A 101 -5.29 5.76 15.93
N VAL A 102 -4.33 5.65 15.01
CA VAL A 102 -4.17 4.50 14.12
C VAL A 102 -2.84 3.82 14.44
N PHE A 103 -2.90 2.61 14.98
CA PHE A 103 -1.74 1.79 15.30
C PHE A 103 -1.39 0.89 14.12
N LEU A 104 -0.16 1.04 13.63
CA LEU A 104 0.31 0.34 12.43
C LEU A 104 1.70 -0.26 12.65
N LYS A 105 1.87 -1.52 12.24
CA LYS A 105 3.16 -2.22 12.15
C LYS A 105 3.19 -3.01 10.86
N GLY A 106 4.39 -3.18 10.30
CA GLY A 106 4.61 -4.12 9.20
C GLY A 106 4.22 -5.55 9.61
N PRO A 107 3.73 -6.38 8.68
CA PRO A 107 3.62 -7.82 8.94
C PRO A 107 5.00 -8.40 9.27
N PRO A 108 5.08 -9.53 10.00
CA PRO A 108 6.36 -10.19 10.25
C PRO A 108 7.02 -10.50 8.90
N SER A 109 8.34 -10.33 8.81
CA SER A 109 9.18 -10.46 7.60
C SER A 109 9.03 -9.39 6.51
N ASP A 110 8.08 -8.46 6.59
CA ASP A 110 7.92 -7.38 5.62
C ASP A 110 8.14 -6.00 6.26
N GLY A 111 8.28 -4.97 5.43
CA GLY A 111 8.39 -3.59 5.87
C GLY A 111 7.05 -2.97 6.26
N LEU A 112 7.15 -1.78 6.87
CA LEU A 112 6.00 -0.94 7.21
C LEU A 112 5.18 -0.49 5.98
N ARG A 113 5.78 -0.51 4.78
CA ARG A 113 5.14 -0.08 3.52
C ARG A 113 3.92 -0.91 3.17
N ALA A 114 3.95 -2.22 3.39
CA ALA A 114 2.78 -3.07 3.09
C ALA A 114 1.58 -2.67 3.96
N ALA A 115 1.81 -2.48 5.26
CA ALA A 115 0.78 -2.04 6.18
C ALA A 115 0.25 -0.64 5.82
N GLN A 116 1.13 0.30 5.41
CA GLN A 116 0.73 1.62 4.94
C GLN A 116 -0.09 1.57 3.65
N ASN A 117 0.25 0.68 2.72
CA ASN A 117 -0.51 0.49 1.49
C ASN A 117 -1.92 -0.04 1.79
N HIS A 118 -2.05 -1.01 2.70
CA HIS A 118 -3.35 -1.50 3.17
C HIS A 118 -4.17 -0.39 3.83
N PHE A 119 -3.55 0.45 4.68
CA PHE A 119 -4.24 1.61 5.25
C PHE A 119 -4.73 2.56 4.16
N LYS A 120 -3.87 2.93 3.22
CA LYS A 120 -4.20 3.87 2.13
C LYS A 120 -5.31 3.35 1.23
N GLU A 121 -5.33 2.06 0.95
CA GLU A 121 -6.30 1.45 0.05
C GLU A 121 -7.66 1.21 0.72
N TYR A 122 -7.69 0.70 1.95
CA TYR A 122 -8.94 0.25 2.57
C TYR A 122 -9.50 1.19 3.63
N VAL A 123 -8.64 1.80 4.46
CA VAL A 123 -9.08 2.55 5.64
C VAL A 123 -9.18 4.04 5.35
N LYS A 124 -8.17 4.61 4.68
CA LYS A 124 -8.10 6.04 4.37
C LYS A 124 -9.37 6.58 3.69
N PRO A 125 -9.95 5.93 2.65
CA PRO A 125 -11.14 6.47 1.99
C PRO A 125 -12.33 6.60 2.94
N VAL A 126 -12.47 5.66 3.90
CA VAL A 126 -13.55 5.67 4.89
C VAL A 126 -13.37 6.82 5.88
N LEU A 127 -12.16 7.02 6.40
CA LEU A 127 -11.86 8.10 7.33
C LEU A 127 -12.00 9.49 6.70
N VAL A 128 -11.59 9.62 5.43
CA VAL A 128 -11.77 10.86 4.67
C VAL A 128 -13.25 11.15 4.42
N ALA A 129 -14.05 10.13 4.06
CA ALA A 129 -15.49 10.30 3.89
C ALA A 129 -16.21 10.70 5.19
N SER A 130 -15.68 10.29 6.34
CA SER A 130 -16.23 10.65 7.66
C SER A 130 -15.77 12.01 8.19
N GLY A 131 -14.82 12.68 7.54
CA GLY A 131 -14.26 13.95 8.02
C GLY A 131 -13.53 13.84 9.36
N LEU A 132 -12.91 12.68 9.65
CA LEU A 132 -12.17 12.44 10.88
C LEU A 132 -10.67 12.60 10.61
N ASP A 133 -9.97 13.32 11.48
CA ASP A 133 -8.52 13.39 11.46
C ASP A 133 -7.92 12.15 12.12
N TRP A 134 -6.69 11.79 11.75
CA TRP A 134 -6.00 10.64 12.35
C TRP A 134 -4.54 10.92 12.65
N GLU A 135 -4.07 10.29 13.72
CA GLU A 135 -2.66 10.24 14.12
C GLU A 135 -2.13 8.84 13.96
N PHE A 136 -0.93 8.72 13.42
CA PHE A 136 -0.29 7.42 13.27
C PHE A 136 0.66 7.14 14.42
N VAL A 137 0.48 5.98 15.04
CA VAL A 137 1.45 5.34 15.92
C VAL A 137 2.07 4.18 15.15
N GLN A 138 3.33 4.33 14.74
CA GLN A 138 4.01 3.41 13.81
C GLN A 138 5.13 2.64 14.50
N GLY A 139 4.97 1.32 14.63
CA GLY A 139 6.03 0.44 15.13
C GLY A 139 6.96 -0.01 14.00
N ARG A 140 8.26 0.24 14.14
CA ARG A 140 9.27 -0.30 13.20
C ARG A 140 9.84 -1.62 13.72
N LYS A 141 10.15 -1.67 15.01
CA LYS A 141 10.64 -2.84 15.73
C LYS A 141 9.53 -3.48 16.54
N GLU A 142 9.82 -4.66 17.06
CA GLU A 142 8.91 -5.33 17.98
C GLU A 142 8.90 -4.64 19.33
N GLY A 143 7.71 -4.40 19.87
CA GLY A 143 7.54 -3.73 21.16
C GLY A 143 7.46 -2.21 21.09
N ASP A 144 7.71 -1.59 19.93
CA ASP A 144 7.59 -0.13 19.77
C ASP A 144 6.17 0.36 20.09
N ILE A 145 5.14 -0.28 19.51
CA ILE A 145 3.73 0.09 19.75
C ILE A 145 3.36 -0.12 21.21
N ARG A 146 3.84 -1.21 21.79
CA ARG A 146 3.60 -1.54 23.20
C ARG A 146 4.17 -0.43 24.10
N ALA A 147 5.42 -0.04 23.88
CA ALA A 147 6.10 0.99 24.67
C ALA A 147 5.41 2.35 24.49
N GLU A 148 5.18 2.78 23.25
CA GLU A 148 4.57 4.08 22.96
C GLU A 148 3.16 4.21 23.56
N LEU A 149 2.34 3.16 23.48
CA LEU A 149 1.03 3.14 24.11
C LEU A 149 1.12 3.15 25.64
N ALA A 150 2.01 2.35 26.22
CA ALA A 150 2.20 2.31 27.68
C ALA A 150 2.70 3.66 28.21
N GLU A 151 3.63 4.31 27.50
CA GLU A 151 4.10 5.67 27.77
C GLU A 151 2.96 6.69 27.70
N LYS A 152 2.12 6.62 26.67
CA LYS A 152 0.96 7.50 26.52
C LYS A 152 -0.01 7.35 27.70
N ILE A 153 -0.27 6.12 28.15
CA ILE A 153 -1.12 5.84 29.31
C ILE A 153 -0.46 6.29 30.62
N ARG A 154 0.86 6.09 30.79
CA ARG A 154 1.58 6.57 31.98
C ARG A 154 1.51 8.09 32.08
N LYS A 155 1.73 8.80 30.97
CA LYS A 155 1.61 10.27 30.89
C LYS A 155 0.20 10.75 31.21
N SER A 156 -0.84 10.04 30.75
CA SER A 156 -2.22 10.41 31.08
C SER A 156 -2.58 10.20 32.55
N ARG A 157 -1.88 9.30 33.24
CA ARG A 157 -2.02 9.04 34.69
C ARG A 157 -1.18 9.99 35.56
N MET A 158 -0.11 10.57 35.02
CA MET A 158 0.70 11.56 35.73
C MET A 158 -0.11 12.85 35.95
N ALA A 159 0.20 13.55 37.05
CA ALA A 159 -0.36 14.86 37.35
C ALA A 159 0.01 15.87 36.24
N PRO A 160 -0.83 16.87 35.96
CA PRO A 160 -0.59 17.84 34.89
C PRO A 160 0.72 18.62 35.06
N GLU A 161 1.21 18.79 36.30
CA GLU A 161 2.49 19.46 36.59
C GLU A 161 3.72 18.64 36.16
N GLU A 162 3.63 17.30 36.18
CA GLU A 162 4.73 16.39 35.85
C GLU A 162 4.69 15.88 34.40
N ARG A 163 3.63 16.22 33.65
CA ARG A 163 3.38 15.73 32.27
C ARG A 163 4.39 16.27 31.25
N GLY A 164 5.26 17.20 31.65
CA GLY A 164 6.09 18.00 30.75
C GLY A 164 5.27 19.13 30.12
N GLU A 165 5.92 20.21 29.70
CA GLU A 165 5.26 21.39 29.18
C GLU A 165 4.61 21.10 27.80
N ASP A 166 3.35 20.68 27.80
CA ASP A 166 2.50 20.75 26.61
C ASP A 166 2.14 22.22 26.34
N VAL A 167 3.11 22.99 25.85
CA VAL A 167 2.97 24.43 25.55
C VAL A 167 1.74 24.68 24.69
N VAL A 168 1.48 23.79 23.72
CA VAL A 168 0.33 23.86 22.82
C VAL A 168 -1.00 23.63 23.57
N GLY A 169 -1.02 22.71 24.54
CA GLY A 169 -2.18 22.44 25.37
C GLY A 169 -2.54 23.63 26.26
N GLY A 170 -1.53 24.24 26.91
CA GLY A 170 -1.71 25.43 27.73
C GLY A 170 -2.24 26.63 26.95
N ILE A 171 -1.71 26.89 25.75
CA ILE A 171 -2.22 27.96 24.86
C ILE A 171 -3.69 27.71 24.49
N ARG A 172 -4.07 26.47 24.20
CA ARG A 172 -5.46 26.10 23.84
C ARG A 172 -6.43 26.33 24.99
N GLN A 173 -6.05 25.91 26.19
CA GLN A 173 -6.85 26.12 27.40
C GLN A 173 -7.05 27.61 27.69
N ASN A 174 -5.98 28.40 27.59
CA ASN A 174 -6.05 29.85 27.75
C ASN A 174 -6.92 30.52 26.69
N SER A 175 -6.93 29.96 25.47
CA SER A 175 -7.76 30.44 24.37
C SER A 175 -9.21 29.96 24.46
N GLY A 176 -9.58 29.11 25.43
CA GLY A 176 -10.92 28.53 25.57
C GLY A 176 -11.27 27.43 24.56
N ILE A 177 -10.27 26.92 23.82
CA ILE A 177 -10.46 25.86 22.82
C ILE A 177 -10.58 24.53 23.55
N THR A 178 -11.72 23.86 23.37
CA THR A 178 -11.98 22.57 24.04
C THR A 178 -11.70 21.40 23.10
N GLU A 179 -11.21 20.31 23.68
CA GLU A 179 -11.09 19.05 22.95
C GLU A 179 -12.48 18.42 22.77
N TYR A 180 -12.63 17.67 21.68
CA TYR A 180 -13.87 16.95 21.41
C TYR A 180 -14.17 15.94 22.52
N GLN A 181 -15.29 16.13 23.23
CA GLN A 181 -15.69 15.32 24.39
C GLN A 181 -16.36 13.98 24.03
N GLY A 182 -16.56 13.70 22.75
CA GLY A 182 -17.19 12.43 22.33
C GLY A 182 -16.23 11.24 22.43
N VAL A 183 -16.76 10.06 22.09
CA VAL A 183 -16.00 8.81 22.12
C VAL A 183 -14.85 8.88 21.12
N GLN A 184 -13.62 8.87 21.65
CA GLN A 184 -12.42 8.67 20.85
C GLN A 184 -12.21 7.18 20.62
N GLY A 185 -11.71 6.83 19.43
CA GLY A 185 -11.49 5.45 19.03
C GLY A 185 -10.06 5.19 18.56
N ASP A 186 -9.59 3.97 18.83
CA ASP A 186 -8.31 3.48 18.37
C ASP A 186 -8.54 2.45 17.25
N ILE A 187 -7.86 2.63 16.11
CA ILE A 187 -7.88 1.68 15.01
C ILE A 187 -6.56 0.92 15.00
N VAL A 188 -6.62 -0.39 15.23
CA VAL A 188 -5.43 -1.25 15.25
C VAL A 188 -5.41 -2.13 14.01
N ILE A 189 -4.34 -2.01 13.21
CA ILE A 189 -4.24 -2.70 11.91
C ILE A 189 -3.21 -3.82 12.00
N GLY A 190 -3.67 -5.06 11.99
CA GLY A 190 -2.84 -6.26 11.97
C GLY A 190 -2.91 -7.12 13.24
N ARG A 191 -2.50 -8.39 13.14
CA ARG A 191 -2.53 -9.32 14.28
C ARG A 191 -1.44 -9.02 15.32
N HIS A 192 -0.22 -8.69 14.86
CA HIS A 192 0.90 -8.42 15.74
C HIS A 192 0.77 -7.05 16.42
N THR A 193 0.28 -6.04 15.71
CA THR A 193 -0.10 -4.75 16.30
C THR A 193 -1.13 -4.94 17.40
N TRP A 194 -2.17 -5.74 17.17
CA TRP A 194 -3.18 -6.02 18.20
C TRP A 194 -2.58 -6.68 19.45
N LYS A 195 -1.68 -7.65 19.29
CA LYS A 195 -0.99 -8.28 20.42
C LYS A 195 -0.17 -7.27 21.22
N GLU A 196 0.55 -6.37 20.55
CA GLU A 196 1.34 -5.33 21.20
C GLU A 196 0.47 -4.25 21.84
N TYR A 197 -0.61 -3.86 21.19
CA TYR A 197 -1.60 -2.91 21.70
C TYR A 197 -2.20 -3.39 23.01
N VAL A 198 -2.72 -4.63 23.06
CA VAL A 198 -3.30 -5.19 24.29
C VAL A 198 -2.25 -5.31 25.40
N ARG A 199 -1.02 -5.73 25.06
CA ARG A 199 0.08 -5.80 26.04
C ARG A 199 0.49 -4.42 26.55
N GLY A 200 0.52 -3.42 25.68
CA GLY A 200 0.84 -2.02 26.02
C GLY A 200 -0.25 -1.40 26.87
N LEU A 201 -1.51 -1.73 26.60
CA LEU A 201 -2.64 -1.32 27.43
C LEU A 201 -2.50 -1.92 28.84
N HIS A 202 -2.29 -3.23 28.96
CA HIS A 202 -2.09 -3.86 30.27
C HIS A 202 -0.87 -3.29 31.01
N GLU A 203 0.25 -3.09 30.32
CA GLU A 203 1.44 -2.51 30.94
C GLU A 203 1.23 -1.05 31.36
N GLY A 204 0.53 -0.24 30.55
CA GLY A 204 0.28 1.16 30.87
C GLY A 204 -0.62 1.34 32.10
N TRP A 205 -1.62 0.48 32.27
CA TRP A 205 -2.56 0.56 33.40
C TRP A 205 -2.07 -0.17 34.66
N LEU A 206 -1.50 -1.37 34.51
CA LEU A 206 -1.09 -2.21 35.64
C LEU A 206 0.40 -2.05 35.99
N GLY A 207 1.20 -1.53 35.08
CA GLY A 207 2.64 -1.35 35.27
C GLY A 207 3.00 -0.10 36.08
N PRO A 208 4.29 0.00 36.46
CA PRO A 208 4.82 1.18 37.14
C PRO A 208 4.77 2.42 36.24
N LEU A 209 4.70 3.59 36.88
CA LEU A 209 4.63 4.88 36.21
C LEU A 209 5.93 5.24 35.47
N THR A 210 7.06 4.74 35.97
CA THR A 210 8.37 4.80 35.33
C THR A 210 8.59 3.59 34.42
N GLU A 211 9.09 3.83 33.21
CA GLU A 211 9.45 2.74 32.30
C GLU A 211 10.62 1.91 32.84
N PRO A 212 10.58 0.57 32.75
CA PRO A 212 11.78 -0.23 32.88
C PRO A 212 12.73 0.11 31.70
N PRO A 213 14.05 0.20 31.94
CA PRO A 213 15.01 0.52 30.89
C PRO A 213 14.90 -0.51 29.74
N LYS A 214 14.70 -0.01 28.52
CA LYS A 214 14.66 -0.84 27.30
C LYS A 214 16.00 -1.60 27.22
N PRO A 215 16.00 -2.93 26.96
CA PRO A 215 17.24 -3.69 26.84
C PRO A 215 18.06 -3.08 25.69
N VAL A 216 19.24 -2.56 26.04
CA VAL A 216 20.18 -1.99 25.08
C VAL A 216 20.63 -3.14 24.19
N VAL A 217 20.21 -3.10 22.92
CA VAL A 217 20.80 -3.97 21.89
C VAL A 217 22.23 -3.46 21.72
N GLU A 218 23.19 -4.22 22.22
CA GLU A 218 24.61 -3.98 22.01
C GLU A 218 24.86 -3.91 20.49
N THR A 219 24.99 -2.69 19.96
CA THR A 219 25.62 -2.51 18.65
C THR A 219 27.05 -3.00 18.78
N PRO A 220 27.50 -3.99 17.99
CA PRO A 220 28.91 -4.35 17.99
C PRO A 220 29.72 -3.11 17.60
N GLN A 221 30.51 -2.64 18.55
CA GLN A 221 31.53 -1.62 18.33
C GLN A 221 32.55 -2.23 17.38
N ASN A 222 32.50 -1.87 16.09
CA ASN A 222 33.59 -2.17 15.18
C ASN A 222 34.76 -1.23 15.50
N GLU A 223 35.68 -1.79 16.27
CA GLU A 223 37.13 -1.60 16.30
C GLU A 223 37.73 -0.59 15.30
N SER A 224 38.36 0.44 15.89
CA SER A 224 39.64 1.08 15.51
C SER A 224 40.05 1.13 14.03
N THR A 225 39.92 2.31 13.43
CA THR A 225 40.79 2.74 12.33
C THR A 225 42.09 3.32 12.93
N PRO A 226 43.29 2.78 12.63
CA PRO A 226 44.54 3.40 13.08
C PRO A 226 44.84 4.70 12.31
N PRO A 227 45.61 5.64 12.89
CA PRO A 227 45.92 6.92 12.25
C PRO A 227 46.82 6.74 11.03
N ILE A 228 46.43 7.37 9.92
CA ILE A 228 47.24 7.49 8.71
C ILE A 228 48.41 8.45 9.02
N GLU A 229 49.64 7.91 9.02
CA GLU A 229 50.86 8.71 9.00
C GLU A 229 50.94 9.50 7.68
N ALA A 230 51.16 10.82 7.79
CA ALA A 230 51.41 11.69 6.64
C ALA A 230 52.87 11.54 6.18
N PRO A 231 53.15 11.44 4.87
CA PRO A 231 54.53 11.44 4.39
C PRO A 231 55.13 12.85 4.41
N THR A 232 56.40 12.90 4.81
CA THR A 232 57.37 14.01 4.67
C THR A 232 57.54 14.48 3.24
#